data_AF-A0A950PZ42-F1
#
_entry.id   AF-A0A950PZ42-F1
#
_cell.length_a   1.000
_cell.length_b   1.000
_cell.length_c   1.000
_cell.angle_alpha   90.00
_cell.angle_beta   90.00
_cell.angle_gamma   90.00
#
_symmetry.space_group_name_H-M   'P 1'
#
loop_
_entity.id
_entity.type
_entity.pdbx_description
1 polymer ?
#
loop_
_entity_poly.entity_id
_entity_poly.type
_entity_poly.pdbx_seq_one_letter_code
_entity_poly.pdbx_strand_id
1 'polypeptide(L)'
;TADGRLSLKAAARRDDDRPLDPTCACPVCKRWSRAYLRHLQMTGEPGSARLVTIHNLSWILGLVERMRSAVEAGTLATLRAELADTWCRGEEPPR
;
A
#
# COMPACT_ATOMS: atom_id res chain seq x y z
N THR A 1 -1.34 0.59 0.92
CA THR A 1 -2.23 0.48 -0.26
C THR A 1 -3.28 1.56 -0.16
N ALA A 2 -4.11 1.79 -1.17
CA ALA A 2 -5.23 2.73 -1.07
C ALA A 2 -6.06 2.49 0.21
N ASP A 3 -6.37 1.22 0.51
CA ASP A 3 -7.16 0.79 1.67
C ASP A 3 -6.37 0.69 3.00
N GLY A 4 -5.19 1.31 3.12
CA GLY A 4 -4.41 1.30 4.36
C GLY A 4 -3.24 0.32 4.40
N ARG A 5 -2.88 -0.10 5.61
CA ARG A 5 -1.76 -1.02 5.86
C ARG A 5 -2.18 -2.47 5.63
N LEU A 6 -1.46 -3.17 4.75
CA LEU A 6 -1.70 -4.58 4.46
C LEU A 6 -0.64 -5.48 5.13
N SER A 7 -1.07 -6.37 6.03
CA SER A 7 -0.18 -7.41 6.59
C SER A 7 -0.03 -8.58 5.61
N LEU A 8 1.05 -8.57 4.83
CA LEU A 8 1.27 -9.56 3.78
C LEU A 8 1.49 -10.99 4.31
N LYS A 9 2.06 -11.14 5.52
CA LYS A 9 2.31 -12.46 6.14
C LYS A 9 1.05 -13.12 6.73
N ALA A 10 -0.05 -12.39 6.83
CA ALA A 10 -1.30 -12.90 7.41
C ALA A 10 -1.77 -14.19 6.72
N ALA A 11 -2.31 -15.13 7.49
CA ALA A 11 -2.78 -16.43 6.97
C ALA A 11 -3.85 -16.28 5.89
N ALA A 12 -4.75 -15.29 6.04
CA ALA A 12 -5.81 -14.96 5.10
C ALA A 12 -5.33 -14.55 3.69
N ARG A 13 -4.02 -14.36 3.50
CA ARG A 13 -3.40 -14.00 2.21
C ARG A 13 -2.73 -15.18 1.52
N ARG A 14 -2.87 -16.41 2.04
CA ARG A 14 -2.27 -17.62 1.47
C ARG A 14 -2.74 -17.87 0.03
N ASP A 15 -4.04 -17.73 -0.22
CA ASP A 15 -4.69 -18.05 -1.50
C ASP A 15 -5.40 -16.81 -2.10
N ASP A 16 -4.88 -15.61 -1.80
CA ASP A 16 -5.43 -14.34 -2.31
C ASP A 16 -4.74 -13.94 -3.64
N ASP A 17 -5.41 -14.22 -4.76
CA ASP A 17 -4.90 -13.94 -6.11
C ASP A 17 -4.99 -12.46 -6.52
N ARG A 18 -5.55 -11.60 -5.67
CA ARG A 18 -5.61 -10.16 -5.94
C ARG A 18 -4.23 -9.51 -5.83
N PRO A 19 -3.99 -8.38 -6.53
CA PRO A 19 -2.77 -7.60 -6.34
C PRO A 19 -2.71 -6.98 -4.94
N LEU A 20 -1.56 -6.44 -4.53
CA LEU A 20 -1.45 -5.69 -3.27
C LEU A 20 -2.52 -4.59 -3.19
N ASP A 21 -2.70 -3.85 -4.29
CA ASP A 21 -3.64 -2.77 -4.42
C ASP A 21 -4.24 -2.76 -5.85
N PRO A 22 -5.56 -2.99 -6.01
CA PRO A 22 -6.21 -2.98 -7.33
C PRO A 22 -6.15 -1.64 -8.06
N THR A 23 -5.94 -0.54 -7.34
CA THR A 23 -5.87 0.81 -7.92
C THR A 23 -4.45 1.22 -8.29
N CYS A 24 -3.44 0.43 -7.91
CA CYS A 24 -2.03 0.76 -8.13
C CYS A 24 -1.54 0.28 -9.50
N ALA A 25 -1.01 1.20 -10.30
CA ALA A 25 -0.49 0.90 -11.65
C ALA A 25 0.99 0.43 -11.67
N CYS A 26 1.61 0.19 -10.52
CA CYS A 26 3.03 -0.19 -10.44
C CYS A 26 3.27 -1.58 -11.08
N PRO A 27 4.51 -1.87 -11.53
CA PRO A 27 4.81 -3.16 -12.17
C PRO A 27 4.55 -4.35 -11.24
N VAL A 28 4.51 -4.13 -9.92
CA VAL A 28 4.27 -5.18 -8.94
C VAL A 28 2.81 -5.59 -8.90
N CYS A 29 1.90 -4.62 -8.77
CA CYS A 29 0.46 -4.86 -8.74
C CYS A 29 -0.07 -5.38 -10.08
N LYS A 30 0.63 -5.12 -11.19
CA LYS A 30 0.27 -5.66 -12.51
C LYS A 30 0.64 -7.14 -12.73
N ARG A 31 1.56 -7.69 -11.93
CA ARG A 31 2.19 -8.98 -12.23
C ARG A 31 2.06 -10.03 -11.14
N TRP A 32 2.02 -9.64 -9.87
CA TRP A 32 2.08 -10.59 -8.75
C TRP A 32 0.89 -10.44 -7.80
N SER A 33 0.37 -11.59 -7.36
CA SER A 33 -0.69 -11.67 -6.36
C SER A 33 -0.17 -11.53 -4.93
N ARG A 34 -1.07 -11.23 -3.99
CA ARG A 34 -0.80 -11.25 -2.55
C ARG A 34 -0.33 -12.64 -2.08
N ALA A 35 -0.93 -13.71 -2.59
CA ALA A 35 -0.51 -15.09 -2.34
C ALA A 35 0.95 -15.34 -2.70
N TYR A 36 1.34 -14.96 -3.92
CA TYR A 36 2.70 -15.14 -4.40
C TYR A 36 3.71 -14.32 -3.60
N LEU A 37 3.42 -13.03 -3.37
CA LEU A 37 4.30 -12.16 -2.60
C LEU A 37 4.43 -12.61 -1.13
N ARG A 38 3.35 -13.10 -0.53
CA ARG A 38 3.38 -13.74 0.79
C ARG A 38 4.28 -14.95 0.79
N HIS A 39 4.15 -15.83 -0.20
CA HIS A 39 5.00 -17.01 -0.31
C HIS A 39 6.48 -16.63 -0.31
N LEU A 40 6.90 -15.70 -1.19
CA LEU A 40 8.27 -15.21 -1.23
C LEU A 40 8.76 -14.63 0.10
N GLN A 41 7.89 -13.89 0.80
CA GLN A 41 8.22 -13.30 2.09
C GLN A 41 8.36 -14.36 3.20
N MET A 42 7.63 -15.47 3.10
CA MET A 42 7.66 -16.57 4.05
C MET A 42 8.84 -17.52 3.81
N THR A 43 9.27 -17.68 2.57
CA THR A 43 10.46 -18.48 2.21
C THR A 43 11.77 -17.72 2.40
N GLY A 44 11.72 -16.43 2.71
CA GLY A 44 12.92 -15.61 2.95
C GLY A 44 13.61 -15.15 1.66
N GLU A 45 12.91 -15.17 0.53
CA GLU A 45 13.47 -14.77 -0.75
C GLU A 45 13.83 -13.26 -0.76
N PRO A 46 15.09 -12.88 -1.03
CA PRO A 46 15.52 -11.47 -0.99
C PRO A 46 14.74 -10.56 -1.95
N GLY A 47 14.24 -11.12 -3.05
CA GLY A 47 13.41 -10.41 -4.03
C GLY A 47 12.07 -9.91 -3.47
N SER A 48 11.54 -10.56 -2.42
CA SER A 48 10.25 -10.18 -1.81
C SER A 48 10.26 -8.74 -1.30
N ALA A 49 11.28 -8.37 -0.52
CA ALA A 49 11.43 -7.03 0.03
C ALA A 49 11.54 -5.97 -1.07
N ARG A 50 12.27 -6.28 -2.16
CA ARG A 50 12.38 -5.37 -3.31
C ARG A 50 11.03 -5.10 -3.97
N LEU A 51 10.25 -6.15 -4.21
CA LEU A 51 8.92 -6.02 -4.83
C LEU A 51 7.97 -5.21 -3.94
N VAL A 52 7.95 -5.48 -2.63
CA VAL A 52 7.14 -4.71 -1.68
C VAL A 52 7.57 -3.24 -1.65
N THR A 53 8.88 -2.96 -1.66
CA THR A 53 9.41 -1.59 -1.72
C THR A 53 8.99 -0.86 -2.99
N ILE A 54 9.02 -1.50 -4.15
CA ILE A 54 8.56 -0.87 -5.41
C ILE A 54 7.09 -0.45 -5.31
N HIS A 55 6.23 -1.29 -4.74
CA HIS A 55 4.83 -0.92 -4.52
C HIS A 55 4.69 0.24 -3.52
N ASN A 56 5.37 0.16 -2.38
CA ASN A 56 5.30 1.20 -1.34
C ASN A 56 5.75 2.56 -1.88
N LEU A 57 6.88 2.61 -2.60
CA LEU A 57 7.37 3.84 -3.21
C LEU A 57 6.37 4.39 -4.24
N SER A 58 5.80 3.52 -5.07
CA SER A 58 4.79 3.95 -6.06
C SER A 58 3.57 4.60 -5.37
N TRP A 59 3.11 4.03 -4.25
CA TRP A 59 2.01 4.59 -3.48
C TRP A 59 2.37 5.93 -2.81
N ILE A 60 3.56 6.02 -2.16
CA ILE A 60 4.02 7.25 -1.49
C ILE A 60 4.19 8.39 -2.50
N LEU A 61 4.81 8.13 -3.66
CA LEU A 61 4.98 9.14 -4.70
C LEU A 61 3.63 9.64 -5.23
N GLY A 62 2.66 8.75 -5.42
CA GLY A 62 1.29 9.13 -5.79
C GLY A 62 0.56 9.92 -4.71
N LEU A 63 0.79 9.62 -3.44
CA LEU A 63 0.27 10.41 -2.32
C LEU A 63 0.85 11.83 -2.32
N VAL A 64 2.16 11.98 -2.49
CA VAL A 64 2.81 13.31 -2.55
C VAL A 64 2.24 14.15 -3.69
N GLU A 65 2.00 13.55 -4.85
CA GLU A 65 1.37 14.26 -5.98
C GLU A 65 -0.06 14.71 -5.64
N ARG A 66 -0.89 13.85 -5.03
CA ARG A 66 -2.23 14.23 -4.55
C ARG A 66 -2.18 15.36 -3.53
N MET A 67 -1.19 15.35 -2.63
CA MET A 67 -1.00 16.41 -1.65
C MET A 67 -0.64 17.74 -2.33
N ARG A 68 0.23 17.71 -3.33
CA ARG A 68 0.59 18.89 -4.14
C ARG A 68 -0.65 19.47 -4.82
N SER A 69 -1.44 18.64 -5.52
CA SER A 69 -2.68 19.09 -6.16
C SER A 69 -3.71 19.62 -5.15
N ALA A 70 -3.81 19.02 -3.97
CA ALA A 70 -4.74 19.46 -2.93
C ALA A 70 -4.32 20.80 -2.29
N VAL A 71 -3.02 21.09 -2.20
CA VAL A 71 -2.53 22.42 -1.79
C VAL A 71 -2.92 23.47 -2.83
N GLU A 72 -2.66 23.20 -4.12
CA GLU A 72 -3.00 24.10 -5.22
C GLU A 72 -4.52 24.37 -5.32
N ALA A 73 -5.34 23.34 -5.05
CA ALA A 73 -6.79 23.45 -5.07
C ALA A 73 -7.42 23.92 -3.74
N GLY A 74 -6.63 24.14 -2.68
CA GLY A 74 -7.14 24.51 -1.35
C GLY A 74 -7.94 23.40 -0.64
N THR A 75 -7.81 22.14 -1.06
CA THR A 75 -8.58 20.98 -0.57
C THR A 75 -7.77 20.03 0.33
N LEU A 76 -6.58 20.45 0.78
CA LEU A 76 -5.69 19.62 1.61
C LEU A 76 -6.36 19.10 2.90
N ALA A 77 -7.24 19.90 3.53
CA ALA A 77 -7.97 19.48 4.73
C ALA A 77 -8.90 18.28 4.48
N THR A 78 -9.57 18.26 3.32
CA THR A 78 -10.42 17.14 2.88
C THR A 78 -9.58 15.89 2.64
N LEU A 79 -8.49 16.01 1.89
CA LEU A 79 -7.56 14.90 1.65
C LEU A 79 -7.02 14.32 2.96
N ARG A 80 -6.69 15.18 3.94
CA ARG A 80 -6.23 14.74 5.27
C ARG A 80 -7.30 13.93 5.99
N ALA A 81 -8.56 14.37 5.96
CA ALA A 81 -9.66 13.67 6.61
C ALA A 81 -9.89 12.28 5.98
N GLU A 82 -9.86 12.18 4.65
CA GLU A 82 -9.96 10.90 3.92
C GLU A 82 -8.83 9.93 4.29
N LEU A 83 -7.59 10.44 4.34
CA LEU A 83 -6.43 9.63 4.70
C LEU A 83 -6.47 9.18 6.15
N ALA A 84 -6.88 10.05 7.08
CA ALA A 84 -7.06 9.69 8.48
C ALA A 84 -8.12 8.59 8.65
N ASP A 85 -9.23 8.68 7.89
CA ASP A 85 -10.27 7.65 7.91
C ASP A 85 -9.75 6.29 7.43
N THR A 86 -8.80 6.26 6.50
CA THR A 86 -8.35 4.99 5.91
C THR A 86 -7.12 4.42 6.62
N TRP A 87 -6.15 5.26 6.95
CA TRP A 87 -4.83 4.85 7.45
C TRP A 87 -4.65 5.02 8.96
N CYS A 88 -5.43 5.89 9.62
CA CYS A 88 -5.35 6.07 11.08
C CYS A 88 -6.38 5.23 11.84
N ARG A 89 -7.25 4.47 11.16
CA ARG A 89 -8.15 3.52 11.83
C ARG A 89 -7.32 2.38 12.45
N GLY A 90 -7.17 2.43 13.78
CA GLY A 90 -6.52 1.37 14.57
C GLY A 90 -5.02 1.56 14.81
N GLU A 91 -4.43 2.70 14.43
CA GLU A 91 -3.08 3.08 14.85
C GLU A 91 -3.19 4.03 16.05
N GLU A 92 -2.92 3.51 17.26
CA GLU A 92 -2.59 4.37 18.39
C GLU A 92 -1.21 5.00 18.11
N PRO A 93 -1.04 6.33 18.23
CA PRO A 93 0.23 6.96 17.89
C PRO A 93 1.35 6.34 18.73
N PRO A 94 2.54 6.07 18.14
CA PRO A 94 3.68 5.60 18.93
C PRO A 94 3.99 6.65 20.01
N ARG A 95 4.10 6.19 21.27
CA ARG A 95 4.52 7.01 22.42
C ARG A 95 5.94 7.54 22.26
#